data_AF-A0A821E6D6-F1
#
_entry.id   AF-A0A821E6D6-F1
#
_cell.length_a   1.000
_cell.length_b   1.000
_cell.length_c   1.000
_cell.angle_alpha   90.00
_cell.angle_beta   90.00
_cell.angle_gamma   90.00
#
_symmetry.space_group_name_H-M   'P 1'
#
loop_
_entity.id
_entity.type
_entity.pdbx_description
1 polymer ?
#
loop_
_entity_poly.entity_id
_entity_poly.type
_entity_poly.pdbx_seq_one_letter_code
_entity_poly.pdbx_strand_id
1 'polypeptide(L)'
;IAEQCVSALCRIQKPPRIYLEKSVHDIFYHIKKPCPDEVFSCPGDRDDNLWITLNDYQPPNTQIEWEQTCFLDKCFHGYYKWPKVLKYPMNKRERYTKETMPEHVAILYNRFMDKNFVTKLIQYMMLADEKNELNFNIHRFRMFKGLFRNFGIDLMDHFMEQLDILIHEKTIEKQEGCHRVAAEIVAGMIRGSKYWTLEMLKKLWQKLIPFLNEVCTNLSPETLLCWGSCFKYGMEDLDPRRMYRLIEFICTLINNQTIVNTFLETSRWFLVLKLTNFEWRIPAIWCTINEHAKEMLDHPYKAIREYIANVLSVSLSFDVKLPNGQSTRNPDANRCIDTICERLHQAIETYRKKPLGKNSTKH
;
A
#
# COMPACT_ATOMS: atom_id res chain seq x y z
N ILE A 1 5.37 2.98 -26.99
CA ILE A 1 6.38 4.06 -27.15
C ILE A 1 5.88 5.39 -26.59
N ALA A 2 4.77 5.96 -27.10
CA ALA A 2 4.27 7.27 -26.66
C ALA A 2 4.09 7.41 -25.13
N GLU A 3 3.51 6.41 -24.46
CA GLU A 3 3.34 6.39 -23.00
C GLU A 3 4.67 6.51 -22.24
N GLN A 4 5.71 5.84 -22.73
CA GLN A 4 7.06 5.91 -22.16
C GLN A 4 7.69 7.29 -22.39
N CYS A 5 7.49 7.88 -23.57
CA CYS A 5 7.92 9.24 -23.86
C CYS A 5 7.23 10.25 -22.94
N VAL A 6 5.92 10.15 -22.72
CA VAL A 6 5.20 11.00 -21.76
C VAL A 6 5.72 10.81 -20.35
N SER A 7 5.98 9.57 -19.92
CA SER A 7 6.60 9.31 -18.62
C SER A 7 7.98 9.96 -18.47
N ALA A 8 8.81 9.88 -19.53
CA ALA A 8 10.12 10.51 -19.58
C ALA A 8 10.02 12.04 -19.54
N LEU A 9 9.12 12.63 -20.33
CA LEU A 9 8.84 14.08 -20.32
C LEU A 9 8.39 14.54 -18.93
N CYS A 10 7.46 13.83 -18.30
CA CYS A 10 7.06 14.13 -16.93
C CYS A 10 8.25 14.10 -15.98
N ARG A 11 9.18 13.14 -16.14
CA ARG A 11 10.40 13.03 -15.32
C ARG A 11 11.39 14.17 -15.56
N ILE A 12 11.58 14.60 -16.81
CA ILE A 12 12.45 15.74 -17.16
C ILE A 12 11.84 17.03 -16.60
N GLN A 13 10.54 17.22 -16.78
CA GLN A 13 9.78 18.39 -16.32
C GLN A 13 9.39 18.31 -14.84
N LYS A 14 10.00 17.40 -14.06
CA LYS A 14 9.63 17.16 -12.66
C LYS A 14 9.93 18.41 -11.82
N PRO A 15 8.92 19.00 -11.14
CA PRO A 15 9.19 20.13 -10.27
C PRO A 15 10.21 19.78 -9.19
N PRO A 16 11.10 20.73 -8.82
CA PRO A 16 12.08 20.49 -7.78
C PRO A 16 11.37 20.17 -6.46
N ARG A 17 12.06 19.41 -5.61
CA ARG A 17 11.67 19.27 -4.21
C ARG A 17 12.85 19.71 -3.36
N ILE A 18 12.53 20.33 -2.24
CA ILE A 18 13.53 20.76 -1.27
C ILE A 18 13.91 19.55 -0.41
N TYR A 19 15.21 19.35 -0.24
CA TYR A 19 15.72 18.39 0.73
C TYR A 19 16.24 19.16 1.93
N LEU A 20 15.99 18.60 3.10
CA LEU A 20 16.66 18.98 4.33
C LEU A 20 17.79 17.98 4.55
N GLU A 21 18.94 18.52 4.91
CA GLU A 21 20.09 17.76 5.35
C GLU A 21 20.38 18.24 6.77
N LYS A 22 20.06 17.38 7.74
CA LYS A 22 20.14 17.71 9.17
C LYS A 22 20.94 16.64 9.90
N SER A 23 21.63 17.04 10.96
CA SER A 23 22.18 16.05 11.88
C SER A 23 21.03 15.28 12.52
N VAL A 24 21.29 14.04 12.92
CA VAL A 24 20.29 13.26 13.67
C VAL A 24 19.93 13.96 14.98
N HIS A 25 20.91 14.58 15.64
CA HIS A 25 20.68 15.39 16.83
C HIS A 25 19.62 16.47 16.60
N ASP A 26 19.71 17.23 15.51
CA ASP A 26 18.74 18.29 15.19
C ASP A 26 17.33 17.74 14.93
N ILE A 27 17.24 16.57 14.30
CA ILE A 27 15.96 15.91 14.03
C ILE A 27 15.32 15.51 15.35
N PHE A 28 16.06 14.83 16.22
CA PHE A 28 15.61 14.38 17.54
C PHE A 28 15.21 15.55 18.44
N TYR A 29 16.00 16.62 18.43
CA TYR A 29 15.67 17.87 19.10
C TYR A 29 14.33 18.44 18.63
N HIS A 30 14.12 18.51 17.31
CA HIS A 30 12.89 19.06 16.74
C HIS A 30 11.64 18.22 17.05
N ILE A 31 11.76 16.89 17.04
CA ILE A 31 10.66 15.99 17.43
C ILE A 31 10.54 15.80 18.94
N LYS A 32 11.34 16.52 19.74
CA LYS A 32 11.36 16.48 21.21
C LYS A 32 11.58 15.08 21.77
N LYS A 33 12.49 14.31 21.16
CA LYS A 33 12.91 12.98 21.63
C LYS A 33 14.40 12.96 21.99
N PRO A 34 14.82 12.13 22.96
CA PRO A 34 16.24 11.97 23.29
C PRO A 34 16.99 11.41 22.08
N CYS A 35 18.12 12.03 21.74
CA CYS A 35 19.01 11.52 20.71
C CYS A 35 19.70 10.25 21.23
N PRO A 36 19.75 9.15 20.46
CA PRO A 36 20.46 7.93 20.87
C PRO A 36 21.97 8.17 20.95
N ASP A 37 22.64 7.46 21.86
CA ASP A 37 24.10 7.48 22.00
C ASP A 37 24.80 6.91 20.76
N GLU A 38 25.80 7.62 20.23
CA GLU A 38 26.52 7.21 19.00
C GLU A 38 27.30 5.89 19.17
N VAL A 39 27.60 5.48 20.40
CA VAL A 39 28.49 4.37 20.73
C VAL A 39 27.77 3.01 20.69
N PHE A 40 26.45 2.98 20.89
CA PHE A 40 25.68 1.74 20.96
C PHE A 40 24.85 1.51 19.69
N SER A 41 25.29 0.57 18.84
CA SER A 41 24.48 0.05 17.74
C SER A 41 23.71 -1.19 18.19
N CYS A 42 22.42 -1.03 18.44
CA CYS A 42 21.50 -2.10 18.79
C CYS A 42 20.41 -2.19 17.71
N PRO A 43 20.43 -3.18 16.80
CA PRO A 43 19.40 -3.26 15.77
C PRO A 43 18.03 -3.64 16.34
N GLY A 44 16.97 -3.36 15.59
CA GLY A 44 15.59 -3.73 15.95
C GLY A 44 14.73 -2.54 16.36
N ASP A 45 13.63 -2.83 17.05
CA ASP A 45 12.63 -1.84 17.46
C ASP A 45 13.08 -1.18 18.77
N ARG A 46 13.37 0.12 18.71
CA ARG A 46 13.95 0.89 19.82
C ARG A 46 13.17 2.16 20.05
N ASP A 47 13.15 2.67 21.28
CA ASP A 47 12.37 3.86 21.63
C ASP A 47 12.67 5.10 20.75
N ASP A 48 13.93 5.21 20.29
CA ASP A 48 14.40 6.26 19.40
C ASP A 48 13.90 6.12 17.95
N ASN A 49 13.47 4.94 17.50
CA ASN A 49 12.97 4.70 16.14
C ASN A 49 11.45 4.47 16.04
N LEU A 50 10.74 4.38 17.15
CA LEU A 50 9.27 4.20 17.12
C LEU A 50 8.52 5.33 16.39
N TRP A 51 9.08 6.55 16.38
CA TRP A 51 8.41 7.71 15.76
C TRP A 51 8.29 7.60 14.23
N ILE A 52 9.05 6.69 13.59
CA ILE A 52 8.93 6.40 12.14
C ILE A 52 8.01 5.20 11.85
N THR A 53 7.45 4.58 12.88
CA THR A 53 6.44 3.53 12.75
C THR A 53 5.03 4.13 12.74
N LEU A 54 4.04 3.32 12.36
CA LEU A 54 2.63 3.75 12.33
C LEU A 54 1.95 3.71 13.71
N ASN A 55 2.44 2.91 14.67
CA ASN A 55 1.74 2.61 15.92
C ASN A 55 1.34 3.86 16.72
N ASP A 56 2.29 4.77 16.93
CA ASP A 56 2.08 5.99 17.73
C ASP A 56 1.89 7.24 16.84
N TYR A 57 1.61 7.03 15.56
CA TYR A 57 1.50 8.13 14.61
C TYR A 57 0.18 8.87 14.74
N GLN A 58 0.27 10.17 15.01
CA GLN A 58 -0.87 11.08 14.96
C GLN A 58 -0.76 11.94 13.69
N PRO A 59 -1.74 11.87 12.76
CA PRO A 59 -1.67 12.62 11.53
C PRO A 59 -1.77 14.13 11.80
N PRO A 60 -0.96 14.96 11.11
CA PRO A 60 -1.04 16.42 11.17
C PRO A 60 -2.45 16.95 10.86
N ASN A 61 -2.88 17.96 11.61
CA ASN A 61 -4.18 18.60 11.41
C ASN A 61 -4.07 19.87 10.54
N THR A 62 -2.90 20.50 10.55
CA THR A 62 -2.62 21.73 9.79
C THR A 62 -1.64 21.49 8.64
N GLN A 63 -1.69 22.36 7.62
CA GLN A 63 -0.75 22.32 6.50
C GLN A 63 0.70 22.56 6.96
N ILE A 64 0.89 23.42 7.98
CA ILE A 64 2.22 23.75 8.52
C ILE A 64 2.83 22.51 9.19
N GLU A 65 2.07 21.84 10.06
CA GLU A 65 2.50 20.59 10.67
C GLU A 65 2.83 19.54 9.60
N TRP A 66 1.95 19.37 8.60
CA TRP A 66 2.17 18.43 7.50
C TRP A 66 3.48 18.70 6.75
N GLU A 67 3.79 19.96 6.42
CA GLU A 67 5.02 20.35 5.74
C GLU A 67 6.28 20.14 6.59
N GLN A 68 6.15 20.27 7.92
CA GLN A 68 7.23 20.10 8.90
C GLN A 68 7.47 18.64 9.32
N THR A 69 6.48 17.75 9.16
CA THR A 69 6.62 16.34 9.52
C THR A 69 7.75 15.67 8.73
N CYS A 70 8.69 15.09 9.47
CA CYS A 70 9.79 14.31 8.90
C CYS A 70 9.30 12.91 8.50
N PHE A 71 9.19 12.64 7.20
CA PHE A 71 8.91 11.30 6.66
C PHE A 71 10.16 10.68 6.07
N LEU A 72 10.46 9.44 6.46
CA LEU A 72 11.60 8.67 5.98
C LEU A 72 11.09 7.55 5.09
N ASP A 73 11.08 7.76 3.78
CA ASP A 73 10.48 6.79 2.87
C ASP A 73 11.22 5.45 2.82
N LYS A 74 12.55 5.50 2.96
CA LYS A 74 13.41 4.31 2.94
C LYS A 74 13.35 3.59 4.28
N CYS A 75 12.99 2.31 4.24
CA CYS A 75 12.77 1.43 5.38
C CYS A 75 14.02 1.13 6.22
N PHE A 76 15.23 1.27 5.66
CA PHE A 76 16.47 0.96 6.36
C PHE A 76 16.89 2.00 7.41
N HIS A 77 16.33 3.21 7.37
CA HIS A 77 16.73 4.26 8.32
C HIS A 77 16.31 3.91 9.74
N GLY A 78 17.26 3.97 10.67
CA GLY A 78 16.97 3.77 12.07
C GLY A 78 16.70 2.32 12.47
N TYR A 79 16.72 1.35 11.57
CA TYR A 79 16.55 -0.05 11.98
C TYR A 79 17.82 -0.58 12.68
N TYR A 80 18.98 -0.47 12.03
CA TYR A 80 20.26 -0.94 12.58
C TYR A 80 20.97 0.15 13.40
N LYS A 81 21.11 1.34 12.81
CA LYS A 81 21.66 2.55 13.43
C LYS A 81 21.23 3.77 12.65
N TRP A 82 21.33 4.94 13.26
CA TRP A 82 21.14 6.20 12.56
C TRP A 82 22.44 6.65 11.86
N PRO A 83 22.36 7.26 10.67
CA PRO A 83 23.51 7.91 10.06
C PRO A 83 23.80 9.23 10.81
N LYS A 84 25.02 9.79 10.73
CA LYS A 84 25.32 11.09 11.38
C LYS A 84 24.44 12.23 10.86
N VAL A 85 24.20 12.20 9.55
CA VAL A 85 23.39 13.19 8.82
C VAL A 85 22.30 12.45 8.05
N LEU A 86 21.07 12.94 8.16
CA LEU A 86 19.92 12.45 7.43
C LEU A 86 19.53 13.45 6.34
N LYS A 87 19.51 12.96 5.11
CA LYS A 87 18.96 13.69 3.97
C LYS A 87 17.54 13.21 3.69
N TYR A 88 16.56 14.07 3.92
CA TYR A 88 15.15 13.74 3.72
C TYR A 88 14.41 14.87 2.99
N PRO A 89 13.42 14.56 2.16
CA PRO A 89 12.67 15.58 1.44
C PRO A 89 11.71 16.30 2.39
N MET A 90 11.60 17.63 2.27
CA MET A 90 10.47 18.35 2.87
C MET A 90 9.17 17.79 2.31
N ASN A 91 8.12 17.84 3.11
CA ASN A 91 6.81 17.38 2.68
C ASN A 91 6.05 18.43 1.83
N LYS A 92 6.82 19.09 0.99
CA LYS A 92 6.40 20.17 0.11
C LYS A 92 7.13 20.02 -1.21
N ARG A 93 6.41 20.31 -2.29
CA ARG A 93 6.94 20.31 -3.64
C ARG A 93 6.29 21.47 -4.37
N GLU A 94 7.13 22.31 -4.98
CA GLU A 94 6.65 23.34 -5.88
C GLU A 94 5.89 22.70 -7.04
N ARG A 95 4.89 23.39 -7.55
CA ARG A 95 4.07 22.92 -8.67
C ARG A 95 3.94 24.03 -9.68
N TYR A 96 3.78 23.63 -10.93
CA TYR A 96 3.33 24.53 -11.96
C TYR A 96 1.90 24.95 -11.67
N THR A 97 1.67 26.25 -11.56
CA THR A 97 0.33 26.86 -11.64
C THR A 97 0.07 27.23 -13.09
N LYS A 98 -1.18 27.56 -13.44
CA LYS A 98 -1.52 28.00 -14.81
C LYS A 98 -0.69 29.21 -15.26
N GLU A 99 -0.31 30.07 -14.31
CA GLU A 99 0.45 31.30 -14.54
C GLU A 99 1.96 31.06 -14.61
N THR A 100 2.46 30.02 -13.93
CA THR A 100 3.90 29.74 -13.79
C THR A 100 4.38 28.57 -14.65
N MET A 101 3.47 27.91 -15.36
CA MET A 101 3.77 26.74 -16.19
C MET A 101 4.49 27.15 -17.49
N PRO A 102 5.70 26.64 -17.76
CA PRO A 102 6.36 26.87 -19.03
C PRO A 102 5.56 26.27 -20.19
N GLU A 103 5.65 26.87 -21.39
CA GLU A 103 4.91 26.43 -22.58
C GLU A 103 5.08 24.93 -22.88
N HIS A 104 6.31 24.43 -22.81
CA HIS A 104 6.62 23.02 -23.07
C HIS A 104 5.99 22.04 -22.05
N VAL A 105 5.69 22.52 -20.83
CA VAL A 105 4.96 21.77 -19.81
C VAL A 105 3.45 21.90 -20.04
N ALA A 106 3.00 23.10 -20.43
CA ALA A 106 1.60 23.40 -20.73
C ALA A 106 1.03 22.54 -21.86
N ILE A 107 1.85 22.14 -22.84
CA ILE A 107 1.43 21.20 -23.90
C ILE A 107 0.87 19.89 -23.29
N LEU A 108 1.60 19.28 -22.33
CA LEU A 108 1.15 18.06 -21.68
C LEU A 108 -0.05 18.33 -20.78
N TYR A 109 -0.02 19.41 -19.98
CA TYR A 109 -1.13 19.78 -19.11
C TYR A 109 -2.43 19.93 -19.91
N ASN A 110 -2.43 20.80 -20.93
CA ASN A 110 -3.60 21.08 -21.76
C ASN A 110 -4.12 19.82 -22.45
N ARG A 111 -3.21 18.94 -22.90
CA ARG A 111 -3.59 17.67 -23.54
C ARG A 111 -4.28 16.71 -22.58
N PHE A 112 -3.82 16.61 -21.33
CA PHE A 112 -4.44 15.75 -20.31
C PHE A 112 -5.63 16.40 -19.59
N MET A 113 -5.85 17.71 -19.75
CA MET A 113 -7.09 18.40 -19.36
C MET A 113 -8.22 18.21 -20.39
N ASP A 114 -7.90 17.85 -21.65
CA ASP A 114 -8.90 17.55 -22.68
C ASP A 114 -9.57 16.19 -22.42
N LYS A 115 -10.84 16.24 -22.00
CA LYS A 115 -11.64 15.04 -21.69
C LYS A 115 -11.76 14.07 -22.87
N ASN A 116 -11.82 14.58 -24.10
CA ASN A 116 -11.94 13.74 -25.28
C ASN A 116 -10.62 13.00 -25.56
N PHE A 117 -9.50 13.68 -25.36
CA PHE A 117 -8.18 13.04 -25.50
C PHE A 117 -8.00 11.93 -24.48
N VAL A 118 -8.26 12.19 -23.20
CA VAL A 118 -8.08 11.20 -22.13
C VAL A 118 -9.00 9.99 -22.34
N THR A 119 -10.27 10.21 -22.68
CA THR A 119 -11.21 9.13 -23.00
C THR A 119 -10.66 8.24 -24.14
N LYS A 120 -10.21 8.85 -25.25
CA LYS A 120 -9.63 8.09 -26.37
C LYS A 120 -8.34 7.38 -25.98
N LEU A 121 -7.47 8.02 -25.20
CA LEU A 121 -6.23 7.43 -24.71
C LEU A 121 -6.51 6.16 -23.90
N ILE A 122 -7.46 6.23 -22.96
CA ILE A 122 -7.88 5.09 -22.14
C ILE A 122 -8.45 3.97 -23.01
N GLN A 123 -9.31 4.30 -23.99
CA GLN A 123 -9.84 3.31 -24.93
C GLN A 123 -8.72 2.59 -25.70
N TYR A 124 -7.70 3.32 -26.17
CA TYR A 124 -6.55 2.69 -26.82
C TYR A 124 -5.73 1.81 -25.87
N MET A 125 -5.54 2.23 -24.61
CA MET A 125 -4.82 1.42 -23.60
C MET A 125 -5.52 0.10 -23.33
N MET A 126 -6.86 0.08 -23.33
CA MET A 126 -7.63 -1.14 -23.16
C MET A 126 -7.45 -2.13 -24.31
N LEU A 127 -7.27 -1.63 -25.54
CA LEU A 127 -7.12 -2.43 -26.77
C LEU A 127 -5.70 -2.91 -27.03
N ALA A 128 -4.69 -2.18 -26.55
CA ALA A 128 -3.30 -2.32 -26.97
C ALA A 128 -2.55 -3.54 -26.40
N ASP A 129 -3.19 -4.35 -25.56
CA ASP A 129 -2.53 -5.49 -24.93
C ASP A 129 -3.01 -6.81 -25.57
N GLU A 130 -2.07 -7.57 -26.14
CA GLU A 130 -2.33 -8.92 -26.64
C GLU A 130 -2.82 -9.82 -25.51
N LYS A 131 -3.78 -10.70 -25.80
CA LYS A 131 -4.50 -11.55 -24.82
C LYS A 131 -3.61 -12.41 -23.90
N ASN A 132 -2.30 -12.50 -24.15
CA ASN A 132 -1.37 -13.38 -23.43
C ASN A 132 -0.37 -12.64 -22.52
N GLU A 133 -0.34 -11.30 -22.51
CA GLU A 133 0.48 -10.49 -21.57
C GLU A 133 -0.38 -9.45 -20.83
N LEU A 134 -1.55 -9.85 -20.34
CA LEU A 134 -2.55 -9.00 -19.67
C LEU A 134 -2.14 -8.55 -18.24
N ASN A 135 -0.84 -8.33 -18.02
CA ASN A 135 -0.28 -7.89 -16.75
C ASN A 135 -0.37 -6.38 -16.57
N PHE A 136 -0.41 -5.94 -15.32
CA PHE A 136 -0.28 -4.53 -14.94
C PHE A 136 0.92 -3.87 -15.63
N ASN A 137 0.67 -2.83 -16.42
CA ASN A 137 1.69 -2.17 -17.21
C ASN A 137 2.44 -1.11 -16.39
N ILE A 138 3.69 -1.45 -16.03
CA ILE A 138 4.57 -0.59 -15.22
C ILE A 138 4.87 0.75 -15.92
N HIS A 139 4.88 0.80 -17.25
CA HIS A 139 5.14 2.03 -18.00
C HIS A 139 3.96 3.00 -17.92
N ARG A 140 2.72 2.51 -18.08
CA ARG A 140 1.50 3.31 -17.90
C ARG A 140 1.39 3.82 -16.47
N PHE A 141 1.60 2.97 -15.47
CA PHE A 141 1.71 3.39 -14.07
C PHE A 141 2.73 4.53 -13.88
N ARG A 142 3.95 4.41 -14.43
CA ARG A 142 4.99 5.44 -14.31
C ARG A 142 4.60 6.73 -15.02
N MET A 143 3.84 6.66 -16.11
CA MET A 143 3.27 7.82 -16.79
C MET A 143 2.26 8.54 -15.89
N PHE A 144 1.24 7.84 -15.39
CA PHE A 144 0.23 8.42 -14.50
C PHE A 144 0.84 8.97 -13.21
N LYS A 145 1.81 8.26 -12.61
CA LYS A 145 2.61 8.79 -11.48
C LYS A 145 3.26 10.13 -11.81
N GLY A 146 3.80 10.27 -13.02
CA GLY A 146 4.41 11.50 -13.49
C GLY A 146 3.40 12.64 -13.62
N LEU A 147 2.25 12.35 -14.23
CA LEU A 147 1.15 13.31 -14.44
C LEU A 147 0.62 13.84 -13.10
N PHE A 148 0.19 12.98 -12.19
CA PHE A 148 -0.34 13.40 -10.88
C PHE A 148 0.71 14.06 -9.97
N ARG A 149 1.99 13.71 -10.14
CA ARG A 149 3.08 14.40 -9.43
C ARG A 149 3.29 15.82 -9.94
N ASN A 150 3.25 16.02 -11.26
CA ASN A 150 3.58 17.31 -11.87
C ASN A 150 2.38 18.28 -11.84
N PHE A 151 1.18 17.78 -12.15
CA PHE A 151 -0.03 18.60 -12.31
C PHE A 151 -0.99 18.53 -11.12
N GLY A 152 -0.82 17.55 -10.23
CA GLY A 152 -1.57 17.50 -8.99
C GLY A 152 -3.05 17.17 -9.15
N ILE A 153 -3.86 17.91 -8.39
CA ILE A 153 -5.29 17.63 -8.20
C ILE A 153 -6.13 18.05 -9.39
N ASP A 154 -5.63 18.94 -10.25
CA ASP A 154 -6.33 19.44 -11.44
C ASP A 154 -6.83 18.31 -12.35
N LEU A 155 -6.03 17.25 -12.49
CA LEU A 155 -6.37 16.08 -13.30
C LEU A 155 -7.27 15.08 -12.55
N MET A 156 -7.32 15.16 -11.23
CA MET A 156 -7.91 14.11 -10.38
C MET A 156 -9.37 13.88 -10.69
N ASP A 157 -10.19 14.94 -10.74
CA ASP A 157 -11.63 14.81 -10.92
C ASP A 157 -11.98 14.18 -12.27
N HIS A 158 -11.27 14.59 -13.32
CA HIS A 158 -11.46 14.03 -14.64
C HIS A 158 -11.07 12.54 -14.71
N PHE A 159 -9.95 12.15 -14.09
CA PHE A 159 -9.59 10.74 -14.01
C PHE A 159 -10.54 9.93 -13.13
N MET A 160 -11.07 10.50 -12.04
CA MET A 160 -12.07 9.81 -11.21
C MET A 160 -13.36 9.53 -11.98
N GLU A 161 -13.83 10.44 -12.84
CA GLU A 161 -14.97 10.18 -13.75
C GLU A 161 -14.68 9.00 -14.68
N GLN A 162 -13.46 8.92 -15.24
CA GLN A 162 -13.07 7.81 -16.13
C GLN A 162 -12.93 6.50 -15.37
N LEU A 163 -12.39 6.53 -14.15
CA LEU A 163 -12.26 5.36 -13.28
C LEU A 163 -13.62 4.74 -12.97
N ASP A 164 -14.61 5.57 -12.66
CA ASP A 164 -15.99 5.14 -12.44
C ASP A 164 -16.57 4.40 -13.67
N ILE A 165 -16.40 4.97 -14.87
CA ILE A 165 -16.82 4.33 -16.13
C ILE A 165 -16.14 2.97 -16.33
N LEU A 166 -14.84 2.87 -16.03
CA LEU A 166 -14.06 1.65 -16.25
C LEU A 166 -14.52 0.50 -15.34
N ILE A 167 -14.73 0.75 -14.05
CA ILE A 167 -15.12 -0.30 -13.11
C ILE A 167 -16.59 -0.75 -13.29
N HIS A 168 -17.41 0.08 -13.95
CA HIS A 168 -18.80 -0.20 -14.27
C HIS A 168 -19.02 -0.77 -15.68
N GLU A 169 -17.96 -1.12 -16.41
CA GLU A 169 -18.08 -1.78 -17.71
C GLU A 169 -18.85 -3.10 -17.58
N LYS A 170 -19.91 -3.25 -18.38
CA LYS A 170 -20.82 -4.41 -18.33
C LYS A 170 -20.43 -5.52 -19.29
N THR A 171 -19.59 -5.21 -20.28
CA THR A 171 -19.11 -6.15 -21.28
C THR A 171 -18.00 -7.01 -20.66
N ILE A 172 -18.30 -8.29 -20.41
CA ILE A 172 -17.41 -9.22 -19.70
C ILE A 172 -16.02 -9.27 -20.35
N GLU A 173 -15.95 -9.30 -21.68
CA GLU A 173 -14.69 -9.39 -22.43
C GLU A 173 -13.80 -8.14 -22.29
N LYS A 174 -14.36 -7.02 -21.82
CA LYS A 174 -13.64 -5.76 -21.61
C LYS A 174 -13.28 -5.51 -20.16
N GLN A 175 -13.98 -6.13 -19.21
CA GLN A 175 -13.84 -5.86 -17.78
C GLN A 175 -12.40 -6.01 -17.28
N GLU A 176 -11.70 -7.07 -17.68
CA GLU A 176 -10.31 -7.29 -17.30
C GLU A 176 -9.39 -6.14 -17.76
N GLY A 177 -9.53 -5.72 -19.03
CA GLY A 177 -8.80 -4.57 -19.57
C GLY A 177 -9.14 -3.25 -18.89
N CYS A 178 -10.42 -3.02 -18.60
CA CYS A 178 -10.89 -1.85 -17.87
C CYS A 178 -10.27 -1.76 -16.47
N HIS A 179 -10.38 -2.85 -15.69
CA HIS A 179 -9.84 -2.91 -14.33
C HIS A 179 -8.32 -2.78 -14.34
N ARG A 180 -7.62 -3.34 -15.33
CA ARG A 180 -6.16 -3.18 -15.48
C ARG A 180 -5.78 -1.72 -15.66
N VAL A 181 -6.37 -1.01 -16.62
CA VAL A 181 -6.08 0.41 -16.86
C VAL A 181 -6.48 1.27 -15.66
N ALA A 182 -7.61 0.97 -15.02
CA ALA A 182 -8.04 1.64 -13.80
C ALA A 182 -7.02 1.46 -12.66
N ALA A 183 -6.54 0.23 -12.44
CA ALA A 183 -5.52 -0.08 -11.46
C ALA A 183 -4.20 0.67 -11.71
N GLU A 184 -3.78 0.81 -12.98
CA GLU A 184 -2.58 1.57 -13.36
C GLU A 184 -2.71 3.08 -13.08
N ILE A 185 -3.88 3.65 -13.38
CA ILE A 185 -4.21 5.05 -13.09
C ILE A 185 -4.21 5.29 -11.58
N VAL A 186 -4.91 4.44 -10.81
CA VAL A 186 -5.01 4.56 -9.35
C VAL A 186 -3.65 4.42 -8.67
N ALA A 187 -2.84 3.43 -9.07
CA ALA A 187 -1.48 3.28 -8.56
C ALA A 187 -0.63 4.52 -8.86
N GLY A 188 -0.78 5.09 -10.06
CA GLY A 188 -0.16 6.34 -10.46
C GLY A 188 -0.61 7.52 -9.61
N MET A 189 -1.90 7.60 -9.29
CA MET A 189 -2.48 8.64 -8.45
C MET A 189 -1.95 8.56 -7.01
N ILE A 190 -1.94 7.37 -6.40
CA ILE A 190 -1.40 7.13 -5.05
C ILE A 190 0.09 7.48 -4.99
N ARG A 191 0.91 7.02 -5.96
CA ARG A 191 2.35 7.35 -5.95
C ARG A 191 2.64 8.79 -6.33
N GLY A 192 1.84 9.37 -7.21
CA GLY A 192 1.92 10.76 -7.62
C GLY A 192 1.56 11.72 -6.49
N SER A 193 0.75 11.26 -5.53
CA SER A 193 0.27 12.07 -4.41
C SER A 193 1.27 12.29 -3.28
N LYS A 194 2.46 11.68 -3.35
CA LYS A 194 3.49 11.69 -2.29
C LYS A 194 3.80 13.05 -1.65
N TYR A 195 3.80 14.13 -2.44
CA TYR A 195 4.08 15.50 -1.98
C TYR A 195 2.90 16.45 -2.23
N TRP A 196 1.69 15.92 -2.14
CA TRP A 196 0.47 16.73 -2.15
C TRP A 196 0.29 17.46 -0.83
N THR A 197 -0.42 18.60 -0.87
CA THR A 197 -0.80 19.32 0.34
C THR A 197 -1.76 18.47 1.16
N LEU A 198 -1.91 18.78 2.45
CA LEU A 198 -2.83 18.07 3.32
C LEU A 198 -4.28 18.15 2.79
N GLU A 199 -4.69 19.31 2.26
CA GLU A 199 -6.02 19.48 1.66
C GLU A 199 -6.22 18.59 0.43
N MET A 200 -5.23 18.55 -0.48
CA MET A 200 -5.30 17.70 -1.66
C MET A 200 -5.36 16.21 -1.28
N LEU A 201 -4.61 15.78 -0.26
CA LEU A 201 -4.65 14.41 0.24
C LEU A 201 -5.99 14.08 0.88
N LYS A 202 -6.60 14.99 1.65
CA LYS A 202 -7.95 14.81 2.20
C LYS A 202 -8.96 14.57 1.06
N LYS A 203 -8.93 15.41 0.02
CA LYS A 203 -9.79 15.25 -1.17
C LYS A 203 -9.54 13.93 -1.91
N LEU A 204 -8.27 13.55 -2.09
CA LEU A 204 -7.89 12.29 -2.71
C LEU A 204 -8.49 11.10 -1.97
N TRP A 205 -8.22 10.98 -0.66
CA TRP A 205 -8.67 9.82 0.12
C TRP A 205 -10.19 9.80 0.29
N GLN A 206 -10.85 10.95 0.38
CA GLN A 206 -12.32 11.04 0.43
C GLN A 206 -12.98 10.42 -0.81
N LYS A 207 -12.37 10.55 -1.99
CA LYS A 207 -12.89 9.96 -3.23
C LYS A 207 -12.37 8.54 -3.46
N LEU A 208 -11.09 8.31 -3.19
CA LEU A 208 -10.43 7.06 -3.54
C LEU A 208 -10.79 5.90 -2.61
N ILE A 209 -11.01 6.14 -1.32
CA ILE A 209 -11.37 5.07 -0.38
C ILE A 209 -12.73 4.43 -0.72
N PRO A 210 -13.83 5.19 -0.95
CA PRO A 210 -15.10 4.62 -1.40
C PRO A 210 -14.97 3.84 -2.72
N PHE A 211 -14.23 4.41 -3.69
CA PHE A 211 -13.96 3.74 -4.96
C PHE A 211 -13.21 2.42 -4.78
N LEU A 212 -12.15 2.39 -3.96
CA LEU A 212 -11.40 1.17 -3.66
C LEU A 212 -12.26 0.14 -2.91
N ASN A 213 -13.16 0.60 -2.04
CA ASN A 213 -14.10 -0.28 -1.36
C ASN A 213 -15.00 -1.00 -2.37
N GLU A 214 -15.62 -0.27 -3.30
CA GLU A 214 -16.46 -0.83 -4.35
C GLU A 214 -15.69 -1.81 -5.26
N VAL A 215 -14.47 -1.44 -5.64
CA VAL A 215 -13.58 -2.36 -6.38
C VAL A 215 -13.36 -3.65 -5.59
N CYS A 216 -12.98 -3.55 -4.32
CA CYS A 216 -12.64 -4.72 -3.49
C CYS A 216 -13.85 -5.60 -3.17
N THR A 217 -15.07 -5.06 -3.20
CA THR A 217 -16.31 -5.85 -3.04
C THR A 217 -16.73 -6.58 -4.32
N ASN A 218 -16.25 -6.14 -5.48
CA ASN A 218 -16.64 -6.66 -6.80
C ASN A 218 -15.47 -7.29 -7.57
N LEU A 219 -14.42 -7.74 -6.88
CA LEU A 219 -13.29 -8.41 -7.53
C LEU A 219 -13.70 -9.72 -8.18
N SER A 220 -13.00 -10.05 -9.28
CA SER A 220 -13.06 -11.33 -9.98
C SER A 220 -11.66 -11.96 -10.07
N PRO A 221 -11.53 -13.26 -10.39
CA PRO A 221 -10.22 -13.90 -10.59
C PRO A 221 -9.32 -13.17 -11.60
N GLU A 222 -9.91 -12.65 -12.67
CA GLU A 222 -9.24 -11.96 -13.77
C GLU A 222 -8.75 -10.57 -13.35
N THR A 223 -9.45 -9.91 -12.42
CA THR A 223 -9.14 -8.54 -12.00
C THR A 223 -8.27 -8.47 -10.75
N LEU A 224 -8.18 -9.54 -9.96
CA LEU A 224 -7.45 -9.56 -8.69
C LEU A 224 -5.97 -9.16 -8.82
N LEU A 225 -5.29 -9.68 -9.85
CA LEU A 225 -3.84 -9.50 -10.01
C LEU A 225 -3.45 -8.06 -10.35
N CYS A 226 -4.26 -7.37 -11.17
CA CYS A 226 -3.99 -5.98 -11.52
C CYS A 226 -4.20 -5.05 -10.31
N TRP A 227 -5.22 -5.30 -9.50
CA TRP A 227 -5.42 -4.58 -8.24
C TRP A 227 -4.32 -4.89 -7.23
N GLY A 228 -3.93 -6.15 -7.06
CA GLY A 228 -2.77 -6.51 -6.23
C GLY A 228 -1.49 -5.75 -6.63
N SER A 229 -1.27 -5.59 -7.94
CA SER A 229 -0.18 -4.79 -8.47
C SER A 229 -0.36 -3.30 -8.18
N CYS A 230 -1.58 -2.77 -8.29
CA CYS A 230 -1.89 -1.39 -7.91
C CYS A 230 -1.53 -1.09 -6.46
N PHE A 231 -1.95 -1.93 -5.51
CA PHE A 231 -1.60 -1.77 -4.10
C PHE A 231 -0.09 -1.88 -3.87
N LYS A 232 0.57 -2.88 -4.49
CA LYS A 232 2.03 -3.07 -4.40
C LYS A 232 2.79 -1.84 -4.88
N TYR A 233 2.58 -1.44 -6.13
CA TYR A 233 3.27 -0.28 -6.71
C TYR A 233 2.81 1.04 -6.12
N GLY A 234 1.57 1.12 -5.64
CA GLY A 234 0.98 2.25 -4.93
C GLY A 234 1.68 2.58 -3.62
N MET A 235 2.14 1.55 -2.89
CA MET A 235 2.70 1.68 -1.53
C MET A 235 4.23 1.54 -1.46
N GLU A 236 4.87 1.09 -2.53
CA GLU A 236 6.33 0.88 -2.59
C GLU A 236 7.14 2.16 -2.29
N ASP A 237 8.25 2.01 -1.54
CA ASP A 237 9.22 3.10 -1.28
C ASP A 237 8.57 4.35 -0.65
N LEU A 238 7.69 4.12 0.32
CA LEU A 238 6.96 5.13 1.07
C LEU A 238 7.02 4.90 2.56
N ASP A 239 6.98 6.00 3.31
CA ASP A 239 6.78 5.97 4.75
C ASP A 239 5.31 5.57 5.05
N PRO A 240 5.06 4.57 5.93
CA PRO A 240 3.69 4.09 6.22
C PRO A 240 2.78 5.20 6.74
N ARG A 241 3.34 6.19 7.45
CA ARG A 241 2.59 7.31 8.03
C ARG A 241 2.00 8.24 6.95
N ARG A 242 2.54 8.22 5.72
CA ARG A 242 1.95 8.93 4.56
C ARG A 242 0.74 8.19 3.98
N MET A 243 0.70 6.88 4.18
CA MET A 243 -0.29 5.96 3.58
C MET A 243 -1.26 5.42 4.63
N TYR A 244 -1.31 6.02 5.83
CA TYR A 244 -2.11 5.52 6.95
C TYR A 244 -3.57 5.27 6.58
N ARG A 245 -4.20 6.15 5.78
CA ARG A 245 -5.58 5.97 5.30
C ARG A 245 -5.78 4.71 4.45
N LEU A 246 -4.81 4.40 3.59
CA LEU A 246 -4.85 3.19 2.76
C LEU A 246 -4.56 1.95 3.59
N ILE A 247 -3.65 2.04 4.57
CA ILE A 247 -3.36 0.95 5.51
C ILE A 247 -4.60 0.65 6.36
N GLU A 248 -5.24 1.68 6.93
CA GLU A 248 -6.51 1.57 7.67
C GLU A 248 -7.57 0.88 6.81
N PHE A 249 -7.77 1.33 5.57
CA PHE A 249 -8.70 0.70 4.63
C PHE A 249 -8.40 -0.78 4.40
N ILE A 250 -7.14 -1.15 4.12
CA ILE A 250 -6.76 -2.57 3.95
C ILE A 250 -7.07 -3.39 5.21
N CYS A 251 -6.86 -2.82 6.40
CA CYS A 251 -7.22 -3.48 7.66
C CYS A 251 -8.74 -3.66 7.80
N THR A 252 -9.56 -2.72 7.33
CA THR A 252 -11.03 -2.88 7.35
C THR A 252 -11.52 -4.03 6.48
N LEU A 253 -10.77 -4.40 5.42
CA LEU A 253 -11.13 -5.55 4.58
C LEU A 253 -11.12 -6.86 5.37
N ILE A 254 -10.20 -6.99 6.34
CA ILE A 254 -10.07 -8.17 7.20
C ILE A 254 -11.30 -8.34 8.08
N ASN A 255 -11.73 -7.25 8.73
CA ASN A 255 -12.82 -7.28 9.71
C ASN A 255 -14.21 -7.37 9.09
N ASN A 256 -14.34 -7.26 7.77
CA ASN A 256 -15.64 -7.16 7.13
C ASN A 256 -16.28 -8.55 6.93
N GLN A 257 -17.05 -8.96 7.94
CA GLN A 257 -17.78 -10.24 8.08
C GLN A 257 -18.95 -10.43 7.08
N THR A 258 -19.26 -9.45 6.24
CA THR A 258 -20.40 -9.52 5.29
C THR A 258 -20.12 -10.33 4.03
N ILE A 259 -18.93 -10.93 3.89
CA ILE A 259 -18.61 -11.74 2.72
C ILE A 259 -19.26 -13.11 2.81
N VAL A 260 -19.98 -13.46 1.76
CA VAL A 260 -20.55 -14.80 1.60
C VAL A 260 -19.70 -15.68 0.66
N ASN A 261 -18.85 -15.08 -0.19
CA ASN A 261 -18.07 -15.78 -1.21
C ASN A 261 -16.60 -16.02 -0.80
N THR A 262 -16.20 -17.30 -0.78
CA THR A 262 -14.82 -17.79 -0.58
C THR A 262 -13.78 -17.03 -1.41
N PHE A 263 -14.08 -16.71 -2.67
CA PHE A 263 -13.12 -16.00 -3.55
C PHE A 263 -12.81 -14.59 -3.03
N LEU A 264 -13.84 -13.82 -2.68
CA LEU A 264 -13.66 -12.46 -2.17
C LEU A 264 -12.91 -12.46 -0.83
N GLU A 265 -13.14 -13.48 -0.02
CA GLU A 265 -12.40 -13.69 1.22
C GLU A 265 -10.91 -13.96 0.98
N THR A 266 -10.58 -14.88 0.06
CA THR A 266 -9.17 -15.11 -0.35
C THR A 266 -8.52 -13.85 -0.93
N SER A 267 -9.28 -13.08 -1.72
CA SER A 267 -8.81 -11.86 -2.36
C SER A 267 -8.38 -10.80 -1.36
N ARG A 268 -9.08 -10.67 -0.23
CA ARG A 268 -8.73 -9.71 0.82
C ARG A 268 -7.44 -10.07 1.51
N TRP A 269 -7.25 -11.35 1.87
CA TRP A 269 -5.98 -11.81 2.41
C TRP A 269 -4.81 -11.61 1.42
N PHE A 270 -5.05 -11.84 0.13
CA PHE A 270 -4.09 -11.51 -0.92
C PHE A 270 -3.71 -10.01 -0.93
N LEU A 271 -4.68 -9.11 -0.76
CA LEU A 271 -4.44 -7.66 -0.71
C LEU A 271 -3.73 -7.24 0.59
N VAL A 272 -4.04 -7.86 1.73
CA VAL A 272 -3.35 -7.64 3.02
C VAL A 272 -1.86 -7.93 2.91
N LEU A 273 -1.47 -8.96 2.15
CA LEU A 273 -0.05 -9.25 1.89
C LEU A 273 0.70 -8.07 1.22
N LYS A 274 0.02 -7.08 0.63
CA LYS A 274 0.69 -5.88 0.08
C LYS A 274 1.18 -4.92 1.17
N LEU A 275 0.75 -5.07 2.43
CA LEU A 275 1.30 -4.33 3.56
C LEU A 275 2.78 -4.65 3.84
N THR A 276 3.32 -5.73 3.26
CA THR A 276 4.75 -6.06 3.27
C THR A 276 5.66 -4.94 2.78
N ASN A 277 5.16 -4.04 1.94
CA ASN A 277 5.90 -2.86 1.48
C ASN A 277 6.34 -1.93 2.63
N PHE A 278 5.72 -2.03 3.81
CA PHE A 278 6.07 -1.22 4.98
C PHE A 278 7.00 -1.93 5.96
N GLU A 279 7.26 -3.23 5.74
CA GLU A 279 8.21 -4.04 6.50
C GLU A 279 7.99 -3.94 8.03
N TRP A 280 9.06 -3.76 8.80
CA TRP A 280 9.09 -3.67 10.26
C TRP A 280 8.36 -2.45 10.85
N ARG A 281 7.92 -1.48 10.02
CA ARG A 281 7.42 -0.17 10.49
C ARG A 281 5.91 -0.11 10.79
N ILE A 282 5.22 -1.25 10.71
CA ILE A 282 3.79 -1.37 11.04
C ILE A 282 3.51 -2.52 12.04
N PRO A 283 4.26 -2.63 13.16
CA PRO A 283 4.21 -3.82 14.02
C PRO A 283 2.83 -4.05 14.64
N ALA A 284 2.11 -3.01 15.09
CA ALA A 284 0.75 -3.20 15.65
C ALA A 284 -0.23 -3.76 14.62
N ILE A 285 -0.10 -3.34 13.36
CA ILE A 285 -0.94 -3.83 12.28
C ILE A 285 -0.67 -5.32 12.05
N TRP A 286 0.61 -5.73 12.02
CA TRP A 286 0.95 -7.16 11.91
C TRP A 286 0.48 -7.98 13.10
N CYS A 287 0.54 -7.46 14.33
CA CYS A 287 -0.02 -8.13 15.52
C CYS A 287 -1.52 -8.37 15.37
N THR A 288 -2.29 -7.35 15.00
CA THR A 288 -3.75 -7.49 14.78
C THR A 288 -4.05 -8.51 13.67
N ILE A 289 -3.32 -8.44 12.56
CA ILE A 289 -3.47 -9.38 11.44
C ILE A 289 -3.15 -10.81 11.88
N ASN A 290 -2.08 -11.01 12.65
CA ASN A 290 -1.64 -12.31 13.13
C ASN A 290 -2.67 -12.95 14.07
N GLU A 291 -3.22 -12.17 15.03
CA GLU A 291 -4.28 -12.67 15.91
C GLU A 291 -5.51 -13.12 15.12
N HIS A 292 -5.98 -12.30 14.17
CA HIS A 292 -7.13 -12.68 13.36
C HIS A 292 -6.85 -13.88 12.45
N ALA A 293 -5.67 -13.95 11.83
CA ALA A 293 -5.26 -15.10 11.02
C ALA A 293 -5.20 -16.40 11.85
N LYS A 294 -4.76 -16.32 13.11
CA LYS A 294 -4.75 -17.47 14.02
C LYS A 294 -6.14 -17.96 14.38
N GLU A 295 -7.17 -17.13 14.40
CA GLU A 295 -8.55 -17.58 14.65
C GLU A 295 -9.05 -18.48 13.50
N MET A 296 -8.60 -18.23 12.27
CA MET A 296 -9.11 -18.86 11.05
C MET A 296 -8.33 -20.09 10.57
N LEU A 297 -7.43 -20.65 11.37
CA LEU A 297 -6.58 -21.79 10.97
C LEU A 297 -7.36 -23.04 10.51
N ASP A 298 -8.54 -23.27 11.07
CA ASP A 298 -9.44 -24.40 10.78
C ASP A 298 -10.50 -24.07 9.72
N HIS A 299 -10.34 -22.98 8.97
CA HIS A 299 -11.27 -22.58 7.93
C HIS A 299 -11.56 -23.73 6.94
N PRO A 300 -12.82 -24.02 6.54
CA PRO A 300 -13.15 -25.21 5.75
C PRO A 300 -12.51 -25.21 4.35
N TYR A 301 -12.34 -24.04 3.74
CA TYR A 301 -11.81 -23.92 2.38
C TYR A 301 -10.28 -23.86 2.35
N LYS A 302 -9.68 -24.77 1.57
CA LYS A 302 -8.22 -24.88 1.38
C LYS A 302 -7.58 -23.55 0.94
N ALA A 303 -8.16 -22.88 -0.05
CA ALA A 303 -7.59 -21.64 -0.61
C ALA A 303 -7.45 -20.54 0.44
N ILE A 304 -8.39 -20.44 1.38
CA ILE A 304 -8.33 -19.46 2.48
C ILE A 304 -7.22 -19.83 3.47
N ARG A 305 -7.11 -21.12 3.83
CA ARG A 305 -6.01 -21.59 4.70
C ARG A 305 -4.63 -21.34 4.09
N GLU A 306 -4.46 -21.48 2.78
CA GLU A 306 -3.19 -21.16 2.09
C GLU A 306 -2.83 -19.68 2.22
N TYR A 307 -3.81 -18.77 2.05
CA TYR A 307 -3.58 -17.35 2.25
C TYR A 307 -3.31 -16.96 3.70
N ILE A 308 -4.03 -17.56 4.65
CA ILE A 308 -3.77 -17.41 6.10
C ILE A 308 -2.34 -17.83 6.42
N ALA A 309 -1.90 -18.99 5.93
CA ALA A 309 -0.54 -19.48 6.14
C ALA A 309 0.51 -18.51 5.56
N ASN A 310 0.27 -17.96 4.36
CA ASN A 310 1.15 -16.95 3.77
C ASN A 310 1.22 -15.68 4.62
N VAL A 311 0.09 -15.20 5.14
CA VAL A 311 0.02 -14.00 5.99
C VAL A 311 0.74 -14.21 7.31
N LEU A 312 0.54 -15.36 7.96
CA LEU A 312 1.26 -15.72 9.18
C LEU A 312 2.77 -15.74 8.91
N SER A 313 3.22 -16.49 7.90
CA SER A 313 4.64 -16.59 7.52
C SER A 313 5.28 -15.22 7.30
N VAL A 314 4.61 -14.36 6.53
CA VAL A 314 5.08 -13.00 6.25
C VAL A 314 5.11 -12.13 7.51
N SER A 315 4.05 -12.16 8.33
CA SER A 315 4.00 -11.36 9.57
C SER A 315 5.13 -11.72 10.54
N LEU A 316 5.51 -12.99 10.59
CA LEU A 316 6.58 -13.52 11.43
C LEU A 316 7.98 -13.25 10.86
N SER A 317 8.10 -12.96 9.55
CA SER A 317 9.40 -12.71 8.91
C SER A 317 10.13 -11.48 9.47
N PHE A 318 9.43 -10.60 10.18
CA PHE A 318 9.98 -9.43 10.83
C PHE A 318 10.45 -9.68 12.26
N ASP A 319 10.16 -10.84 12.85
CA ASP A 319 10.68 -11.26 14.16
C ASP A 319 12.11 -11.83 14.01
N VAL A 320 13.06 -10.92 13.76
CA VAL A 320 14.45 -11.27 13.50
C VAL A 320 15.29 -11.16 14.78
N LYS A 321 15.91 -12.26 15.19
CA LYS A 321 16.88 -12.29 16.30
C LYS A 321 18.27 -11.92 15.80
N LEU A 322 18.67 -10.67 15.99
CA LEU A 322 20.00 -10.17 15.62
C LEU A 322 20.95 -10.15 16.83
N PRO A 323 22.27 -10.38 16.65
CA PRO A 323 23.24 -10.20 17.72
C PRO A 323 23.18 -8.78 18.29
N ASN A 324 23.09 -8.67 19.61
CA ASN A 324 22.92 -7.40 20.33
C ASN A 324 21.68 -6.59 19.91
N GLY A 325 20.65 -7.21 19.33
CA GLY A 325 19.42 -6.55 18.93
C GLY A 325 18.38 -6.47 20.06
N GLN A 326 17.52 -5.45 20.00
CA GLN A 326 16.30 -5.41 20.80
C GLN A 326 15.28 -6.41 20.25
N SER A 327 14.40 -6.89 21.12
CA SER A 327 13.22 -7.64 20.69
C SER A 327 12.35 -6.81 19.76
N THR A 328 11.83 -7.46 18.72
CA THR A 328 10.92 -6.81 17.78
C THR A 328 9.54 -6.64 18.42
N ARG A 329 8.79 -5.62 17.99
CA ARG A 329 7.38 -5.41 18.35
C ARG A 329 6.42 -6.08 17.36
N ASN A 330 6.96 -6.71 16.31
CA ASN A 330 6.22 -7.55 15.38
C ASN A 330 5.74 -8.83 16.08
N PRO A 331 4.85 -9.63 15.47
CA PRO A 331 4.33 -10.83 16.11
C PRO A 331 5.46 -11.82 16.47
N ASP A 332 5.50 -12.26 17.72
CA ASP A 332 6.49 -13.21 18.22
C ASP A 332 6.28 -14.59 17.60
N ALA A 333 7.32 -15.10 16.92
CA ALA A 333 7.25 -16.37 16.21
C ALA A 333 7.09 -17.57 17.14
N ASN A 334 7.76 -17.57 18.29
CA ASN A 334 7.65 -18.66 19.26
C ASN A 334 6.24 -18.73 19.83
N ARG A 335 5.69 -17.60 20.27
CA ARG A 335 4.32 -17.51 20.80
C ARG A 335 3.27 -17.91 19.77
N CYS A 336 3.48 -17.53 18.50
CA CYS A 336 2.60 -17.95 17.42
C CYS A 336 2.65 -19.47 17.21
N ILE A 337 3.84 -20.08 17.21
CA ILE A 337 4.02 -21.52 17.09
C ILE A 337 3.38 -22.26 18.28
N ASP A 338 3.62 -21.79 19.50
CA ASP A 338 3.03 -22.37 20.72
C ASP A 338 1.50 -22.40 20.64
N THR A 339 0.89 -21.29 20.20
CA THR A 339 -0.57 -21.20 19.99
C THR A 339 -1.06 -22.23 18.96
N ILE A 340 -0.33 -22.40 17.86
CA ILE A 340 -0.68 -23.37 16.81
C ILE A 340 -0.56 -24.81 17.35
N CYS A 341 0.51 -25.11 18.10
CA CYS A 341 0.73 -26.40 18.72
C CYS A 341 -0.36 -26.77 19.73
N GLU A 342 -0.77 -25.82 20.58
CA GLU A 342 -1.88 -26.00 21.53
C GLU A 342 -3.19 -26.35 20.81
N ARG A 343 -3.55 -25.59 19.76
CA ARG A 343 -4.74 -25.88 18.94
C ARG A 343 -4.66 -27.26 18.28
N LEU A 344 -3.49 -27.63 17.77
CA LEU A 344 -3.26 -28.93 17.15
C LEU A 344 -3.44 -30.08 18.16
N HIS A 345 -2.88 -29.94 19.37
CA HIS A 345 -3.07 -30.93 20.43
C HIS A 345 -4.55 -31.11 20.79
N GLN A 346 -5.30 -30.00 20.96
CA GLN A 346 -6.74 -30.05 21.22
C GLN A 346 -7.51 -30.75 20.10
N ALA A 347 -7.15 -30.48 18.84
CA ALA A 347 -7.77 -31.13 17.68
C ALA A 347 -7.48 -32.64 17.63
N ILE A 348 -6.25 -33.06 17.92
CA ILE A 348 -5.86 -34.49 17.98
C ILE A 348 -6.61 -35.20 19.10
N GLU A 349 -6.72 -34.60 20.29
CA GLU A 349 -7.49 -35.18 21.38
C GLU A 349 -8.97 -35.34 21.04
N THR A 350 -9.55 -34.31 20.41
CA THR A 350 -10.96 -34.35 19.97
C THR A 350 -11.17 -35.45 18.95
N TYR A 351 -10.24 -35.63 18.00
CA TYR A 351 -10.29 -36.72 17.03
C TYR A 351 -10.19 -38.10 17.71
N ARG A 352 -9.29 -38.28 18.68
CA ARG A 352 -9.14 -39.53 19.45
C ARG A 352 -10.38 -39.87 20.28
N LYS A 353 -11.09 -38.86 20.78
CA LYS A 353 -12.32 -39.00 21.59
C LYS A 353 -13.57 -39.23 20.73
N LYS A 354 -13.52 -39.04 19.40
CA LYS A 354 -14.66 -39.42 18.53
C LYS A 354 -14.82 -40.95 18.58
N PRO A 355 -15.98 -41.47 19.02
CA PRO A 355 -16.22 -42.90 18.95
C PRO A 355 -16.07 -43.34 17.49
N LEU A 356 -15.40 -44.46 17.25
CA LEU A 356 -15.42 -45.16 15.97
C LEU A 356 -16.90 -45.42 15.64
N GLY A 357 -17.50 -44.53 14.86
CA GLY A 357 -18.83 -44.72 14.33
C GLY A 357 -18.80 -46.04 13.59
N LYS A 358 -19.58 -47.00 14.09
CA LYS A 358 -19.87 -48.26 13.41
C LYS A 358 -20.09 -47.94 11.93
N ASN A 359 -19.34 -48.62 11.06
CA ASN A 359 -19.71 -48.77 9.66
C ASN A 359 -21.19 -49.14 9.61
N SER A 360 -22.07 -48.17 9.35
CA SER A 360 -23.41 -48.47 8.88
C SER A 360 -23.27 -48.79 7.40
N THR A 361 -22.90 -50.03 7.14
CA THR A 361 -23.45 -50.75 5.99
C THR A 361 -24.96 -50.54 6.01
N LYS A 362 -25.51 -49.93 4.96
CA LYS A 362 -26.87 -50.21 4.49
C LYS A 362 -27.00 -49.75 3.04
N HIS A 363 -27.67 -50.63 2.31
CA HIS A 363 -27.81 -50.80 0.87
C HIS A 363 -28.27 -49.59 0.07
#